data_AF-A0A8S3FAS4-F1
#
_entry.id   AF-A0A8S3FAS4-F1
#
_cell.length_a   1.000
_cell.length_b   1.000
_cell.length_c   1.000
_cell.angle_alpha   90.00
_cell.angle_beta   90.00
_cell.angle_gamma   90.00
#
_symmetry.space_group_name_H-M   'P 1'
#
loop_
_entity.id
_entity.type
_entity.pdbx_description
1 polymer ?
#
loop_
_entity_poly.entity_id
_entity_poly.type
_entity_poly.pdbx_seq_one_letter_code
_entity_poly.pdbx_strand_id
1 'polypeptide(L)'
;MSMLIKGLKYIIPCQHRFSRQSTEEIAEKQYKNISATVKTCLEDHGISTVDQPAKQAFQELKTLLHNLYSKPLARSLALRAKREYKTIQSIQQLLCQRPDIVIRRTDKSKVFYIGKVSDFEQKTEEYMLKTKAYEEIIHGRSPLGDNLRAVRNLLNYFVTTKALTSQQRSKLSPKLNKLELGHFHALPKPHKLGTPIRPIIACINASTTLISQCLNDLLAPIYLSVACA
;
A
#
# COMPACT_ATOMS: atom_id res chain seq x y z
N MET A 1 5.76 -8.56 -13.32
CA MET A 1 5.61 -8.88 -11.87
C MET A 1 4.30 -8.38 -11.23
N SER A 2 3.34 -7.79 -11.96
CA SER A 2 2.06 -7.32 -11.40
C SER A 2 1.07 -8.45 -11.05
N MET A 3 1.15 -9.59 -11.76
CA MET A 3 0.29 -10.77 -11.55
C MET A 3 0.40 -11.41 -10.15
N LEU A 4 1.54 -11.30 -9.47
CA LEU A 4 1.75 -11.90 -8.14
C LEU A 4 1.28 -10.98 -7.00
N ILE A 5 1.20 -9.67 -7.23
CA ILE A 5 0.85 -8.67 -6.21
C ILE A 5 -0.64 -8.35 -6.25
N LYS A 6 -1.26 -8.40 -7.44
CA LYS A 6 -2.71 -8.31 -7.66
C LYS A 6 -3.34 -9.66 -8.03
N GLY A 7 -2.64 -10.75 -7.80
CA GLY A 7 -3.12 -12.10 -8.13
C GLY A 7 -4.48 -12.35 -7.51
N LEU A 8 -5.28 -13.16 -8.22
CA LEU A 8 -6.60 -13.63 -7.79
C LEU A 8 -6.60 -13.83 -6.28
N LYS A 9 -7.29 -12.94 -5.54
CA LYS A 9 -7.64 -13.21 -4.15
C LYS A 9 -8.46 -14.49 -4.23
N TYR A 10 -7.79 -15.61 -3.98
CA TYR A 10 -8.36 -16.94 -4.01
C TYR A 10 -9.34 -16.98 -2.83
N ILE A 11 -10.54 -16.44 -3.03
CA ILE A 11 -11.70 -16.96 -2.34
C ILE A 11 -11.74 -18.37 -2.88
N ILE A 12 -11.30 -19.33 -2.07
CA ILE A 12 -11.48 -20.73 -2.40
C ILE A 12 -12.95 -20.84 -2.85
N PRO A 13 -13.27 -21.43 -4.01
CA PRO A 13 -14.65 -21.55 -4.48
C PRO A 13 -15.59 -22.16 -3.45
N CYS A 14 -15.09 -22.73 -2.35
CA CYS A 14 -15.88 -23.22 -1.25
C CYS A 14 -16.39 -22.12 -0.28
N GLN A 15 -15.70 -20.98 -0.17
CA GLN A 15 -15.98 -19.94 0.84
C GLN A 15 -17.04 -18.92 0.38
N HIS A 16 -17.26 -18.77 -0.94
CA HIS A 16 -18.24 -17.82 -1.46
C HIS A 16 -19.69 -18.16 -1.05
N ARG A 17 -19.98 -19.42 -0.75
CA ARG A 17 -21.32 -19.88 -0.33
C ARG A 17 -21.75 -19.38 1.05
N PHE A 18 -20.83 -18.78 1.79
CA PHE A 18 -21.13 -18.09 3.05
C PHE A 18 -21.13 -16.56 2.90
N SER A 19 -20.99 -16.08 1.66
CA SER A 19 -21.28 -14.69 1.30
C SER A 19 -22.80 -14.49 1.27
N ARG A 20 -23.25 -13.25 1.49
CA ARG A 20 -24.64 -12.85 1.26
C ARG A 20 -24.94 -12.63 -0.23
N GLN A 21 -23.92 -12.65 -1.08
CA GLN A 21 -24.03 -12.43 -2.52
C GLN A 21 -24.51 -13.69 -3.23
N SER A 22 -25.27 -13.51 -4.31
CA SER A 22 -25.69 -14.63 -5.14
C SER A 22 -24.51 -15.23 -5.91
N THR A 23 -24.63 -16.51 -6.30
CA THR A 23 -23.66 -17.20 -7.14
C THR A 23 -23.39 -16.44 -8.44
N GLU A 24 -24.44 -15.87 -9.04
CA GLU A 24 -24.39 -15.04 -10.24
C GLU A 24 -23.53 -13.78 -10.04
N GLU A 25 -23.78 -13.04 -8.95
CA GLU A 25 -23.04 -11.82 -8.60
C GLU A 25 -21.55 -12.10 -8.39
N ILE A 26 -21.24 -13.23 -7.73
CA ILE A 26 -19.87 -13.64 -7.47
C ILE A 26 -19.17 -14.04 -8.77
N ALA A 27 -19.82 -14.84 -9.61
CA ALA A 27 -19.28 -15.28 -10.89
C ALA A 27 -19.00 -14.08 -11.81
N GLU A 28 -19.94 -13.13 -11.91
CA GLU A 28 -19.79 -11.92 -12.72
C GLU A 28 -18.68 -11.02 -12.19
N LYS A 29 -18.57 -10.84 -10.87
CA LYS A 29 -17.48 -10.06 -10.25
C LYS A 29 -16.11 -10.69 -10.52
N GLN A 30 -16.00 -12.01 -10.43
CA GLN A 30 -14.76 -12.73 -10.71
C GLN A 30 -14.40 -12.66 -12.19
N TYR A 31 -15.39 -12.81 -13.08
CA TYR A 31 -15.22 -12.64 -14.51
C TYR A 31 -14.68 -11.25 -14.84
N LYS A 32 -15.28 -10.17 -14.31
CA LYS A 32 -14.81 -8.80 -14.51
C LYS A 32 -13.36 -8.61 -14.06
N ASN A 33 -13.00 -9.14 -12.90
CA ASN A 33 -11.63 -9.02 -12.37
C ASN A 33 -10.60 -9.77 -13.23
N ILE A 34 -10.89 -11.02 -13.60
CA ILE A 34 -9.98 -11.84 -14.41
C ILE A 34 -9.87 -11.25 -15.81
N SER A 35 -11.01 -10.95 -16.45
CA SER A 35 -11.03 -10.41 -17.81
C SER A 35 -10.30 -9.08 -17.91
N ALA A 36 -10.48 -8.16 -16.95
CA ALA A 36 -9.74 -6.91 -16.92
C ALA A 36 -8.22 -7.15 -16.80
N THR A 37 -7.80 -8.05 -15.91
CA THR A 37 -6.38 -8.37 -15.70
C THR A 37 -5.75 -8.97 -16.96
N VAL A 38 -6.45 -9.92 -17.61
CA VAL A 38 -5.98 -10.57 -18.83
C VAL A 38 -5.94 -9.57 -19.98
N LYS A 39 -6.98 -8.74 -20.17
CA LYS A 39 -7.01 -7.71 -21.21
C LYS A 39 -5.85 -6.73 -21.09
N THR A 40 -5.63 -6.17 -19.90
CA THR A 40 -4.48 -5.28 -19.67
C THR A 40 -3.16 -5.98 -20.01
N CYS A 41 -3.00 -7.26 -19.62
CA CYS A 41 -1.79 -8.01 -19.94
C CYS A 41 -1.60 -8.24 -21.46
N LEU A 42 -2.68 -8.49 -22.20
CA LEU A 42 -2.62 -8.69 -23.65
C LEU A 42 -2.32 -7.37 -24.38
N GLU A 43 -2.98 -6.28 -23.96
CA GLU A 43 -2.75 -4.93 -24.47
C GLU A 43 -1.29 -4.48 -24.25
N ASP A 44 -0.72 -4.76 -23.07
CA ASP A 44 0.69 -4.49 -22.74
C ASP A 44 1.68 -5.20 -23.69
N HIS A 45 1.24 -6.28 -24.35
CA HIS A 45 2.06 -7.06 -25.30
C HIS A 45 1.60 -6.89 -26.76
N GLY A 46 0.73 -5.91 -27.05
CA GLY A 46 0.25 -5.62 -28.40
C GLY A 46 -0.66 -6.70 -29.00
N ILE A 47 -1.24 -7.57 -28.17
CA ILE A 47 -2.15 -8.63 -28.61
C ILE A 47 -3.58 -8.07 -28.64
N SER A 48 -4.25 -8.21 -29.79
CA SER A 48 -5.65 -7.80 -29.95
C SER A 48 -6.56 -8.58 -28.99
N THR A 49 -7.53 -7.89 -28.41
CA THR A 49 -8.58 -8.51 -27.57
C THR A 49 -9.98 -8.37 -28.19
N VAL A 50 -10.05 -7.86 -29.41
CA VAL A 50 -11.31 -7.54 -30.12
C VAL A 50 -11.62 -8.49 -31.27
N ASP A 51 -10.65 -9.32 -31.63
CA ASP A 51 -10.76 -10.39 -32.61
C ASP A 51 -11.71 -11.50 -32.13
N GLN A 52 -12.25 -12.26 -33.09
CA GLN A 52 -13.21 -13.32 -32.80
C GLN A 52 -12.65 -14.40 -31.85
N PRO A 53 -11.40 -14.88 -32.01
CA PRO A 53 -10.78 -15.80 -31.07
C PRO A 53 -10.75 -15.28 -29.63
N ALA A 54 -10.33 -14.02 -29.41
CA ALA A 54 -10.31 -13.44 -28.07
C ALA A 54 -11.73 -13.33 -27.48
N LYS A 55 -12.72 -12.87 -28.26
CA LYS A 55 -14.11 -12.80 -27.81
C LYS A 55 -14.64 -14.16 -27.39
N GLN A 56 -14.37 -15.20 -28.17
CA GLN A 56 -14.75 -16.56 -27.87
C GLN A 56 -14.09 -17.05 -26.57
N ALA A 57 -12.78 -16.84 -26.41
CA ALA A 57 -12.05 -17.23 -25.20
C ALA A 57 -12.61 -16.56 -23.94
N PHE A 58 -12.97 -15.27 -24.00
CA PHE A 58 -13.59 -14.58 -22.85
C PHE A 58 -15.01 -15.08 -22.56
N GLN A 59 -15.77 -15.46 -23.58
CA GLN A 59 -17.10 -16.05 -23.39
C GLN A 59 -17.01 -17.46 -22.78
N GLU A 60 -16.04 -18.26 -23.21
CA GLU A 60 -15.73 -19.57 -22.62
C GLU A 60 -15.30 -19.42 -21.15
N LEU A 61 -14.44 -18.45 -20.84
CA LEU A 61 -14.05 -18.12 -19.47
C LEU A 61 -15.27 -17.77 -18.60
N LYS A 62 -16.18 -16.93 -19.13
CA LYS A 62 -17.41 -16.55 -18.41
C LYS A 62 -18.26 -17.78 -18.09
N THR A 63 -18.46 -18.64 -19.08
CA THR A 63 -19.22 -19.89 -18.95
C THR A 63 -18.57 -20.83 -17.96
N LEU A 64 -17.25 -20.99 -18.02
CA LEU A 64 -16.47 -21.82 -17.11
C LEU A 64 -16.60 -21.34 -15.67
N LEU A 65 -16.49 -20.02 -15.42
CA LEU A 65 -16.68 -19.46 -14.08
C LEU A 65 -18.10 -19.71 -13.58
N HIS A 66 -19.13 -19.42 -14.39
CA HIS A 66 -20.51 -19.69 -14.00
C HIS A 66 -20.71 -21.16 -13.62
N ASN A 67 -20.20 -22.10 -14.44
CA ASN A 67 -20.27 -23.52 -14.16
C ASN A 67 -19.53 -23.93 -12.87
N LEU A 68 -18.37 -23.34 -12.59
CA LEU A 68 -17.61 -23.61 -11.37
C LEU A 68 -18.36 -23.17 -10.11
N TYR A 69 -19.02 -22.03 -10.14
CA TYR A 69 -19.76 -21.49 -9.00
C TYR A 69 -21.13 -22.18 -8.82
N SER A 70 -21.78 -22.59 -9.91
CA SER A 70 -23.10 -23.25 -9.91
C SER A 70 -23.04 -24.73 -9.55
N LYS A 71 -21.94 -25.43 -9.83
CA LYS A 71 -21.80 -26.86 -9.50
C LYS A 71 -21.81 -27.08 -7.97
N PRO A 72 -22.53 -28.11 -7.47
CA PRO A 72 -22.49 -28.47 -6.06
C PRO A 72 -21.09 -28.94 -5.66
N LEU A 73 -20.59 -28.46 -4.52
CA LEU A 73 -19.32 -28.89 -3.95
C LEU A 73 -19.43 -30.30 -3.40
N ALA A 74 -18.37 -31.09 -3.54
CA ALA A 74 -18.26 -32.37 -2.84
C ALA A 74 -18.47 -32.15 -1.32
N ARG A 75 -19.16 -33.10 -0.66
CA ARG A 75 -19.53 -33.00 0.76
C ARG A 75 -18.33 -32.70 1.66
N SER A 76 -17.18 -33.32 1.42
CA SER A 76 -15.94 -33.10 2.17
C SER A 76 -15.45 -31.65 2.08
N LEU A 77 -15.47 -31.07 0.87
CA LEU A 77 -15.08 -29.67 0.63
C LEU A 77 -16.07 -28.70 1.28
N ALA A 78 -17.38 -28.98 1.20
CA ALA A 78 -18.39 -28.16 1.84
C ALA A 78 -18.24 -28.16 3.37
N LEU A 79 -17.99 -29.32 3.98
CA LEU A 79 -17.73 -29.43 5.42
C LEU A 79 -16.47 -28.67 5.84
N ARG A 80 -15.37 -28.82 5.08
CA ARG A 80 -14.13 -28.07 5.32
C ARG A 80 -14.37 -26.56 5.27
N ALA A 81 -15.05 -26.09 4.22
CA ALA A 81 -15.33 -24.67 4.04
C ALA A 81 -16.20 -24.10 5.16
N LYS A 82 -17.18 -24.86 5.64
CA LYS A 82 -18.00 -24.48 6.80
C LYS A 82 -17.16 -24.36 8.08
N ARG A 83 -16.21 -25.26 8.31
CA ARG A 83 -15.28 -25.17 9.44
C ARG A 83 -14.40 -23.94 9.33
N GLU A 84 -13.75 -23.74 8.18
CA GLU A 84 -12.91 -22.56 7.93
C GLU A 84 -13.68 -21.25 8.11
N TYR A 85 -14.91 -21.16 7.58
CA TYR A 85 -15.76 -19.98 7.74
C TYR A 85 -16.07 -19.69 9.22
N LYS A 86 -16.44 -20.72 10.00
CA LYS A 86 -16.67 -20.56 11.44
C LYS A 86 -15.41 -20.11 12.18
N THR A 87 -14.24 -20.67 11.83
CA THR A 87 -12.96 -20.24 12.40
C THR A 87 -12.69 -18.77 12.08
N ILE A 88 -12.89 -18.35 10.82
CA ILE A 88 -12.70 -16.94 10.42
C ILE A 88 -13.65 -16.02 11.20
N GLN A 89 -14.93 -16.38 11.31
CA GLN A 89 -15.90 -15.59 12.09
C GLN A 89 -15.50 -15.48 13.56
N SER A 90 -15.08 -16.59 14.17
CA SER A 90 -14.63 -16.60 15.57
C SER A 90 -13.38 -15.72 15.76
N ILE A 91 -12.41 -15.77 14.85
CA ILE A 91 -11.24 -14.90 14.86
C ILE A 91 -11.67 -13.43 14.72
N GLN A 92 -12.57 -13.11 13.79
CA GLN A 92 -13.07 -11.75 13.60
C GLN A 92 -13.76 -11.23 14.86
N GLN A 93 -14.62 -12.04 15.50
CA GLN A 93 -15.27 -11.67 16.76
C GLN A 93 -14.26 -11.43 17.88
N LEU A 94 -13.26 -12.31 18.00
CA LEU A 94 -12.17 -12.13 18.97
C LEU A 94 -11.42 -10.82 18.73
N LEU A 95 -11.08 -10.51 17.47
CA LEU A 95 -10.36 -9.27 17.12
C LEU A 95 -11.22 -8.02 17.35
N CYS A 96 -12.54 -8.08 17.11
CA CYS A 96 -13.46 -7.00 17.49
C CYS A 96 -13.44 -6.70 18.99
N GLN A 97 -13.22 -7.72 19.83
CA GLN A 97 -13.12 -7.59 21.28
C GLN A 97 -11.69 -7.25 21.77
N ARG A 98 -10.70 -7.27 20.88
CA ARG A 98 -9.28 -7.10 21.18
C ARG A 98 -8.67 -6.03 20.28
N PRO A 99 -9.08 -4.75 20.42
CA PRO A 99 -8.51 -3.64 19.64
C PRO A 99 -7.02 -3.42 19.93
N ASP A 100 -6.51 -3.99 21.02
CA ASP A 100 -5.09 -4.01 21.36
C ASP A 100 -4.26 -4.90 20.44
N ILE A 101 -4.87 -5.78 19.61
CA ILE A 101 -4.15 -6.67 18.71
C ILE A 101 -3.98 -6.03 17.33
N VAL A 102 -2.73 -6.02 16.85
CA VAL A 102 -2.36 -5.55 15.52
C VAL A 102 -1.95 -6.73 14.65
N ILE A 103 -2.64 -6.89 13.51
CA ILE A 103 -2.25 -7.83 12.45
C ILE A 103 -1.74 -7.03 11.25
N ARG A 104 -0.47 -7.21 10.87
CA ARG A 104 0.14 -6.51 9.73
C ARG A 104 0.96 -7.44 8.86
N ARG A 105 0.96 -7.19 7.56
CA ARG A 105 1.90 -7.85 6.64
C ARG A 105 3.29 -7.26 6.83
N THR A 106 4.30 -8.12 6.83
CA THR A 106 5.69 -7.70 6.93
C THR A 106 6.23 -7.25 5.57
N ASP A 107 7.24 -6.39 5.54
CA ASP A 107 7.71 -5.73 4.31
C ASP A 107 8.41 -6.67 3.34
N LYS A 108 9.34 -7.49 3.84
CA LYS A 108 10.21 -8.35 3.03
C LYS A 108 9.81 -9.83 3.05
N SER A 109 9.01 -10.25 4.01
CA SER A 109 8.65 -11.65 4.22
C SER A 109 7.18 -11.91 3.89
N LYS A 110 6.86 -13.11 3.40
CA LYS A 110 5.47 -13.56 3.18
C LYS A 110 4.78 -13.96 4.50
N VAL A 111 5.18 -13.37 5.62
CA VAL A 111 4.66 -13.66 6.95
C VAL A 111 3.85 -12.48 7.48
N PHE A 112 2.93 -12.80 8.39
CA PHE A 112 2.15 -11.82 9.13
C PHE A 112 2.76 -11.60 10.51
N TYR A 113 2.76 -10.35 10.93
CA TYR A 113 2.99 -9.96 12.32
C TYR A 113 1.65 -9.95 13.05
N ILE A 114 1.64 -10.56 14.24
CA ILE A 114 0.53 -10.48 15.20
C ILE A 114 1.18 -10.04 16.51
N GLY A 115 0.76 -8.90 17.06
CA GLY A 115 1.29 -8.37 18.31
C GLY A 115 0.39 -7.30 18.90
N LYS A 116 0.89 -6.52 19.85
CA LYS A 116 0.07 -5.52 20.56
C LYS A 116 0.27 -4.11 20.00
N VAL A 117 -0.74 -3.25 20.17
CA VAL A 117 -0.64 -1.80 19.92
C VAL A 117 0.43 -1.17 20.81
N SER A 118 0.51 -1.59 22.09
CA SER A 118 1.51 -1.12 23.05
C SER A 118 2.96 -1.29 22.58
N ASP A 119 3.23 -2.33 21.79
CA ASP A 119 4.55 -2.58 21.22
C ASP A 119 4.95 -1.44 20.26
N PHE A 120 3.98 -0.92 19.49
CA PHE A 120 4.20 0.19 18.58
C PHE A 120 4.38 1.50 19.34
N GLU A 121 3.57 1.74 20.36
CA GLU A 121 3.63 2.94 21.20
C GLU A 121 5.00 3.03 21.87
N GLN A 122 5.41 1.97 22.58
CA GLN A 122 6.72 1.89 23.22
C GLN A 122 7.86 2.14 22.23
N LYS A 123 7.81 1.51 21.04
CA LYS A 123 8.86 1.72 20.03
C LYS A 123 8.90 3.16 19.50
N THR A 124 7.73 3.80 19.40
CA THR A 124 7.61 5.18 18.96
C THR A 124 8.22 6.11 19.99
N GLU A 125 7.87 5.94 21.27
CA GLU A 125 8.45 6.70 22.37
C GLU A 125 9.96 6.53 22.46
N GLU A 126 10.47 5.29 22.43
CA GLU A 126 11.91 5.00 22.41
C GLU A 126 12.62 5.71 21.25
N TYR A 127 12.01 5.72 20.07
CA TYR A 127 12.56 6.36 18.88
C TYR A 127 12.56 7.90 19.00
N MET A 128 11.47 8.49 19.51
CA MET A 128 11.36 9.93 19.74
C MET A 128 12.39 10.39 20.79
N LEU A 129 12.48 9.69 21.93
CA LEU A 129 13.46 9.98 22.99
C LEU A 129 14.91 9.88 22.49
N LYS A 130 15.21 8.85 21.68
CA LYS A 130 16.55 8.63 21.15
C LYS A 130 16.96 9.71 20.14
N THR A 131 16.05 10.11 19.26
CA THR A 131 16.38 11.02 18.15
C THR A 131 16.24 12.49 18.51
N LYS A 132 15.31 12.82 19.42
CA LYS A 132 14.93 14.20 19.78
C LYS A 132 14.60 15.09 18.56
N ALA A 133 14.25 14.46 17.44
CA ALA A 133 14.06 15.13 16.14
C ALA A 133 12.60 15.26 15.73
N TYR A 134 11.69 14.64 16.48
CA TYR A 134 10.28 14.54 16.16
C TYR A 134 9.45 14.85 17.40
N GLU A 135 8.27 15.42 17.17
CA GLU A 135 7.27 15.73 18.19
C GLU A 135 5.90 15.18 17.77
N GLU A 136 5.10 14.80 18.76
CA GLU A 136 3.72 14.43 18.54
C GLU A 136 2.85 15.67 18.31
N ILE A 137 1.86 15.56 17.43
CA ILE A 137 0.91 16.65 17.15
C ILE A 137 -0.22 16.56 18.18
N ILE A 138 -0.07 17.26 19.31
CA ILE A 138 -0.97 17.14 20.47
C ILE A 138 -2.30 17.88 20.26
N HIS A 139 -2.29 19.05 19.63
CA HIS A 139 -3.47 19.94 19.57
C HIS A 139 -4.36 19.74 18.35
N GLY A 140 -4.17 18.66 17.58
CA GLY A 140 -4.91 18.40 16.33
C GLY A 140 -4.68 19.42 15.21
N ARG A 141 -3.87 20.46 15.45
CA ARG A 141 -3.51 21.46 14.44
C ARG A 141 -2.34 20.94 13.62
N SER A 142 -2.61 20.64 12.35
CA SER A 142 -1.58 20.20 11.41
C SER A 142 -0.58 21.33 11.10
N PRO A 143 0.74 21.11 11.25
CA PRO A 143 1.77 22.07 10.86
C PRO A 143 1.98 22.16 9.34
N LEU A 144 1.24 21.39 8.54
CA LEU A 144 1.44 21.32 7.10
C LEU A 144 1.32 22.68 6.40
N GLY A 145 0.34 23.49 6.79
CA GLY A 145 0.14 24.82 6.22
C GLY A 145 1.29 25.78 6.53
N ASP A 146 1.83 25.70 7.74
CA ASP A 146 2.93 26.55 8.17
C ASP A 146 4.25 26.12 7.51
N ASN A 147 4.48 24.81 7.37
CA ASN A 147 5.59 24.25 6.59
C ASN A 147 5.56 24.68 5.12
N LEU A 148 4.38 24.60 4.49
CA LEU A 148 4.19 25.05 3.11
C LEU A 148 4.51 26.54 2.95
N ARG A 149 4.04 27.37 3.90
CA ARG A 149 4.27 28.82 3.91
C ARG A 149 5.75 29.12 4.06
N ALA A 150 6.43 28.47 5.00
CA ALA A 150 7.86 28.62 5.22
C ALA A 150 8.67 28.28 3.96
N VAL A 151 8.39 27.15 3.31
CA VAL A 151 9.05 26.75 2.07
C VAL A 151 8.80 27.75 0.94
N ARG A 152 7.56 28.21 0.77
CA ARG A 152 7.23 29.22 -0.25
C ARG A 152 7.96 30.54 0.00
N ASN A 153 8.03 30.98 1.24
CA ASN A 153 8.73 32.21 1.62
C ASN A 153 10.23 32.08 1.33
N LEU A 154 10.84 30.94 1.66
CA LEU A 154 12.24 30.66 1.35
C LEU A 154 12.52 30.69 -0.15
N LEU A 155 11.68 30.02 -0.95
CA LEU A 155 11.83 30.02 -2.42
C LEU A 155 11.63 31.41 -3.02
N ASN A 156 10.69 32.20 -2.48
CA ASN A 156 10.48 33.59 -2.89
C ASN A 156 11.72 34.43 -2.59
N TYR A 157 12.27 34.28 -1.38
CA TYR A 157 13.48 34.98 -0.95
C TYR A 157 14.64 34.71 -1.93
N PHE A 158 14.88 33.45 -2.31
CA PHE A 158 15.94 33.13 -3.26
C PHE A 158 15.70 33.69 -4.67
N VAL A 159 14.46 33.88 -5.10
CA VAL A 159 14.18 34.60 -6.36
C VAL A 159 14.49 36.08 -6.20
N THR A 160 14.08 36.70 -5.09
CA THR A 160 14.34 38.13 -4.84
C THR A 160 15.84 38.45 -4.74
N THR A 161 16.63 37.54 -4.16
CA THR A 161 18.10 37.68 -4.09
C THR A 161 18.83 37.17 -5.33
N LYS A 162 18.10 36.84 -6.40
CA LYS A 162 18.64 36.31 -7.68
C LYS A 162 19.44 35.01 -7.56
N ALA A 163 19.28 34.26 -6.46
CA ALA A 163 19.87 32.93 -6.30
C ALA A 163 19.11 31.84 -7.08
N LEU A 164 17.83 32.07 -7.39
CA LEU A 164 17.00 31.21 -8.24
C LEU A 164 16.28 32.01 -9.31
N THR A 165 16.08 31.40 -10.47
CA THR A 165 15.14 31.91 -11.47
C THR A 165 13.69 31.56 -11.12
N SER A 166 12.72 32.30 -11.67
CA SER A 166 11.30 31.98 -11.52
C SER A 166 10.95 30.57 -12.00
N GLN A 167 11.62 30.08 -13.04
CA GLN A 167 11.42 28.72 -13.55
C GLN A 167 11.94 27.67 -12.56
N GLN A 168 13.12 27.88 -11.97
CA GLN A 168 13.67 27.00 -10.94
C GLN A 168 12.76 26.97 -9.70
N ARG A 169 12.30 28.14 -9.23
CA ARG A 169 11.30 28.23 -8.16
C ARG A 169 10.07 27.39 -8.44
N SER A 170 9.52 27.46 -9.65
CA SER A 170 8.33 26.68 -10.03
C SER A 170 8.58 25.18 -9.93
N LYS A 171 9.75 24.71 -10.40
CA LYS A 171 10.16 23.29 -10.32
C LYS A 171 10.34 22.81 -8.87
N LEU A 172 10.83 23.68 -7.97
CA LEU A 172 11.06 23.36 -6.56
C LEU A 172 9.81 23.53 -5.69
N SER A 173 8.76 24.15 -6.21
CA SER A 173 7.55 24.45 -5.44
C SER A 173 6.75 23.18 -5.10
N PRO A 174 6.24 23.05 -3.87
CA PRO A 174 5.46 21.88 -3.48
C PRO A 174 4.21 21.67 -4.35
N LYS A 175 3.95 20.41 -4.73
CA LYS A 175 2.75 20.03 -5.48
C LYS A 175 1.55 19.89 -4.55
N LEU A 176 0.68 20.90 -4.52
CA LEU A 176 -0.44 20.99 -3.57
C LEU A 176 -1.37 19.78 -3.59
N ASN A 177 -1.60 19.18 -4.77
CA ASN A 177 -2.47 18.02 -4.92
C ASN A 177 -1.90 16.71 -4.36
N LYS A 178 -0.62 16.69 -4.01
CA LYS A 178 0.06 15.51 -3.45
C LYS A 178 0.67 15.81 -2.08
N LEU A 179 0.55 17.03 -1.58
CA LEU A 179 1.28 17.52 -0.42
C LEU A 179 0.83 16.77 0.83
N GLU A 180 1.80 16.20 1.55
CA GLU A 180 1.56 15.43 2.77
C GLU A 180 2.48 15.91 3.89
N LEU A 181 2.02 15.76 5.13
CA LEU A 181 2.89 15.95 6.28
C LEU A 181 3.74 14.70 6.49
N GLY A 182 5.00 14.91 6.86
CA GLY A 182 5.86 13.81 7.28
C GLY A 182 5.21 13.06 8.44
N HIS A 183 5.03 11.75 8.30
CA HIS A 183 4.32 10.96 9.31
C HIS A 183 5.10 9.72 9.69
N PHE A 184 4.98 9.36 10.97
CA PHE A 184 5.52 8.13 11.51
C PHE A 184 4.65 6.95 11.09
N HIS A 185 5.31 5.88 10.65
CA HIS A 185 4.71 4.56 10.61
C HIS A 185 5.75 3.51 10.98
N ALA A 186 5.28 2.38 11.48
CA ALA A 186 6.14 1.31 11.94
C ALA A 186 5.95 0.04 11.12
N LEU A 187 7.06 -0.56 10.68
CA LEU A 187 7.08 -1.81 9.93
C LEU A 187 7.61 -2.95 10.79
N PRO A 188 6.86 -4.07 10.93
CA PRO A 188 7.34 -5.21 11.68
C PRO A 188 8.56 -5.89 11.03
N LYS A 189 9.48 -6.35 11.87
CA LYS A 189 10.75 -7.02 11.57
C LYS A 189 10.82 -8.34 12.35
N PRO A 190 10.07 -9.37 11.92
CA PRO A 190 9.82 -10.58 12.72
C PRO A 190 11.08 -11.38 13.08
N HIS A 191 12.21 -11.13 12.41
CA HIS A 191 13.51 -11.75 12.70
C HIS A 191 14.29 -11.06 13.84
N LYS A 192 13.80 -9.95 14.41
CA LYS A 192 14.45 -9.26 15.52
C LYS A 192 13.84 -9.69 16.85
N LEU A 193 14.69 -9.97 17.84
CA LEU A 193 14.27 -10.25 19.22
C LEU A 193 13.75 -8.97 19.90
N GLY A 194 12.85 -9.12 20.88
CA GLY A 194 12.22 -8.00 21.59
C GLY A 194 11.06 -7.39 20.80
N THR A 195 10.96 -6.07 20.77
CA THR A 195 9.94 -5.32 20.01
C THR A 195 10.35 -5.23 18.54
N PRO A 196 9.81 -6.08 17.64
CA PRO A 196 10.34 -6.28 16.30
C PRO A 196 9.76 -5.20 15.36
N ILE A 197 9.96 -3.93 15.68
CA ILE A 197 9.34 -2.82 14.96
C ILE A 197 10.43 -1.88 14.47
N ARG A 198 10.43 -1.60 13.16
CA ARG A 198 11.27 -0.57 12.54
C ARG A 198 10.46 0.73 12.44
N PRO A 199 10.85 1.78 13.18
CA PRO A 199 10.26 3.10 13.00
C PRO A 199 10.67 3.66 11.62
N ILE A 200 9.73 4.28 10.93
CA ILE A 200 9.93 4.93 9.64
C ILE A 200 9.20 6.27 9.65
N ILE A 201 9.91 7.33 9.28
CA ILE A 201 9.30 8.63 8.99
C ILE A 201 9.15 8.74 7.48
N ALA A 202 7.92 8.70 6.99
CA ALA A 202 7.63 8.93 5.59
C ALA A 202 7.55 10.44 5.34
N CYS A 203 8.51 10.98 4.58
CA CYS A 203 8.50 12.36 4.10
C CYS A 203 8.21 12.44 2.59
N ILE A 204 7.51 11.43 2.05
CA ILE A 204 7.11 11.42 0.64
C ILE A 204 6.11 12.56 0.44
N ASN A 205 6.33 13.36 -0.60
CA ASN A 205 5.54 14.56 -0.91
C ASN A 205 5.47 15.62 0.20
N ALA A 206 6.42 15.63 1.13
CA ALA A 206 6.60 16.73 2.07
C ALA A 206 6.89 18.06 1.34
N SER A 207 6.67 19.18 2.03
CA SER A 207 6.93 20.52 1.47
C SER A 207 8.39 20.68 1.00
N THR A 208 9.33 19.90 1.52
CA THR A 208 10.76 19.97 1.18
C THR A 208 11.22 18.90 0.19
N THR A 209 10.35 17.99 -0.29
CA THR A 209 10.77 16.84 -1.11
C THR A 209 11.50 17.25 -2.38
N LEU A 210 10.97 18.21 -3.14
CA LEU A 210 11.57 18.64 -4.41
C LEU A 210 12.88 19.41 -4.20
N ILE A 211 12.98 20.16 -3.09
CA ILE A 211 14.22 20.81 -2.67
C ILE A 211 15.28 19.76 -2.33
N SER A 212 14.90 18.75 -1.53
CA SER A 212 15.80 17.66 -1.13
C SER A 212 16.30 16.88 -2.34
N GLN A 213 15.42 16.61 -3.31
CA GLN A 213 15.78 15.96 -4.57
C GLN A 213 16.77 16.81 -5.37
N CYS A 214 16.50 18.11 -5.52
CA CYS A 214 17.41 19.01 -6.23
C CYS A 214 18.79 19.08 -5.57
N LEU A 215 18.85 19.12 -4.23
CA LEU A 215 20.12 19.10 -3.49
C LEU A 215 20.86 17.77 -3.67
N ASN A 216 20.14 16.65 -3.62
CA ASN A 216 20.72 15.35 -3.87
C ASN A 216 21.31 15.26 -5.28
N ASP A 217 20.59 15.70 -6.30
CA ASP A 217 21.05 15.66 -7.69
C ASP A 217 22.26 16.57 -7.92
N LEU A 218 22.33 17.70 -7.20
CA LEU A 218 23.47 18.61 -7.22
C LEU A 218 24.72 18.01 -6.54
N LEU A 219 24.53 17.33 -5.41
CA LEU A 219 25.62 16.85 -4.57
C LEU A 219 26.10 15.44 -4.94
N ALA A 220 25.22 14.59 -5.48
CA ALA A 220 25.53 13.19 -5.77
C ALA A 220 26.77 12.99 -6.66
N PRO A 221 27.03 13.79 -7.71
CA PRO A 221 28.25 13.66 -8.51
C PRO A 221 29.54 13.86 -7.71
N ILE A 222 29.52 14.73 -6.70
CA ILE A 222 30.68 15.02 -5.84
C ILE A 222 31.00 13.80 -4.96
N TYR A 223 29.97 13.13 -4.43
CA TYR A 223 30.18 11.93 -3.62
C TYR A 223 30.66 10.74 -4.46
N LEU A 224 30.18 10.62 -5.70
CA LEU A 224 30.58 9.55 -6.61
C LEU A 224 32.03 9.70 -7.10
N SER A 225 32.53 10.93 -7.27
CA SER A 225 33.93 11.14 -7.63
C SER A 225 34.90 10.85 -6.48
N VAL A 226 34.48 11.09 -5.22
CA VAL A 226 35.28 10.80 -4.02
C VAL A 226 35.25 9.32 -3.63
N ALA A 227 34.13 8.61 -3.87
CA ALA A 227 34.01 7.19 -3.54
C ALA A 227 34.67 6.25 -4.57
N CYS A 228 35.01 6.76 -5.76
CA CYS A 228 35.70 6.03 -6.82
C CYS A 228 37.21 6.39 -6.93
N ALA A 229 37.72 7.20 -6.01
CA ALA A 229 39.15 7.50 -5.83
C ALA A 229 39.72 6.67 -4.67
#